data_AF-A0A9D7I9T7-F1
#
_entry.id   AF-A0A9D7I9T7-F1
#
_cell.length_a   1.000
_cell.length_b   1.000
_cell.length_c   1.000
_cell.angle_alpha   90.00
_cell.angle_beta   90.00
_cell.angle_gamma   90.00
#
_symmetry.space_group_name_H-M   'P 1'
#
loop_
_entity.id
_entity.type
_entity.pdbx_description
1 polymer ?
#
loop_
_entity_poly.entity_id
_entity_poly.type
_entity_poly.pdbx_seq_one_letter_code
_entity_poly.pdbx_strand_id
1 'polypeptide(L)'
;MFNKNSFVTGLILGLFIPLAVSGGLFLLFKILDQMNIMSVTGFRPLFRERTITLIGIVANALVINRFNKQRFTESMLGVSVATFVYVFIWVLVFWKMIL
;
A
#
# COMPACT_ATOMS: atom_id res chain seq x y z
N MET A 1 -13.03 12.06 -21.70
CA MET A 1 -12.17 10.93 -22.13
C MET A 1 -10.96 10.85 -21.19
N PHE A 2 -10.94 9.90 -20.25
CA PHE A 2 -9.78 9.73 -19.36
C PHE A 2 -8.61 9.14 -20.16
N ASN A 3 -7.50 9.87 -20.28
CA ASN A 3 -6.29 9.33 -20.86
C ASN A 3 -5.68 8.32 -19.86
N LYS A 4 -5.71 7.04 -20.24
CA LYS A 4 -5.22 5.93 -19.41
C LYS A 4 -3.70 5.97 -19.22
N ASN A 5 -2.99 6.64 -20.13
CA ASN A 5 -1.55 6.89 -20.02
C ASN A 5 -1.31 8.37 -19.67
N SER A 6 -1.58 8.74 -18.42
CA SER A 6 -1.28 10.06 -17.92
C SER A 6 -0.70 9.97 -16.52
N PHE A 7 0.25 10.85 -16.22
CA PHE A 7 0.87 10.94 -14.91
C PHE A 7 -0.16 11.05 -13.78
N VAL A 8 -1.18 11.90 -13.97
CA VAL A 8 -2.24 12.12 -12.98
C VAL A 8 -3.06 10.85 -12.73
N THR A 9 -3.42 10.10 -13.78
CA THR A 9 -4.10 8.81 -13.64
C THR A 9 -3.25 7.84 -12.82
N GLY A 10 -1.95 7.77 -13.11
CA GLY A 10 -1.00 6.97 -12.36
C GLY A 10 -0.91 7.37 -10.89
N LEU A 11 -0.79 8.66 -10.61
CA LEU A 11 -0.66 9.20 -9.26
C LEU A 11 -1.90 8.89 -8.41
N ILE A 12 -3.11 9.13 -8.95
CA ILE A 12 -4.37 8.84 -8.24
C ILE A 12 -4.47 7.35 -7.91
N LEU A 13 -4.16 6.47 -8.87
CA LEU A 13 -4.19 5.03 -8.63
C LEU A 13 -3.11 4.59 -7.63
N GLY A 14 -1.89 5.12 -7.73
CA GLY A 14 -0.81 4.83 -6.80
C GLY A 14 -1.06 5.34 -5.38
N LEU A 15 -1.90 6.37 -5.21
CA LEU A 15 -2.37 6.83 -3.92
C LEU A 15 -3.51 5.98 -3.37
N PHE A 16 -4.46 5.60 -4.21
CA PHE A 16 -5.67 4.89 -3.80
C PHE A 16 -5.43 3.41 -3.48
N ILE A 17 -4.61 2.73 -4.26
CA ILE A 17 -4.38 1.28 -4.13
C ILE A 17 -3.82 0.91 -2.76
N PRO A 18 -2.80 1.58 -2.21
CA PRO A 18 -2.28 1.26 -0.88
C PRO A 18 -3.32 1.48 0.23
N LEU A 19 -4.16 2.51 0.13
CA LEU A 19 -5.24 2.77 1.09
C LEU A 19 -6.31 1.67 1.02
N ALA A 20 -6.72 1.29 -0.18
CA ALA A 20 -7.72 0.25 -0.37
C ALA A 20 -7.24 -1.11 0.15
N VAL A 21 -5.99 -1.50 -0.16
CA VAL A 21 -5.42 -2.78 0.26
C VAL A 21 -5.16 -2.81 1.77
N SER A 22 -4.54 -1.77 2.32
CA SER A 22 -4.27 -1.71 3.76
C SER A 22 -5.56 -1.63 4.59
N GLY A 23 -6.54 -0.83 4.15
CA GLY A 23 -7.87 -0.76 4.78
C GLY A 23 -8.62 -2.09 4.71
N GLY A 24 -8.59 -2.76 3.55
CA GLY A 24 -9.19 -4.09 3.38
C GLY A 24 -8.57 -5.15 4.29
N LEU A 25 -7.23 -5.19 4.37
CA LEU A 25 -6.53 -6.08 5.28
C LEU A 25 -6.84 -5.77 6.75
N PHE A 26 -6.87 -4.49 7.13
CA PHE A 26 -7.23 -4.10 8.49
C PHE A 26 -8.63 -4.58 8.88
N LEU A 27 -9.61 -4.42 8.00
CA LEU A 27 -10.97 -4.92 8.21
C LEU A 27 -11.00 -6.46 8.31
N LEU A 28 -10.29 -7.16 7.43
CA LEU A 28 -10.16 -8.62 7.49
C LEU A 28 -9.61 -9.06 8.86
N PHE A 29 -8.52 -8.45 9.32
CA PHE A 29 -7.94 -8.76 10.61
C PHE A 29 -8.89 -8.46 11.77
N LYS A 30 -9.64 -7.36 11.71
CA LYS A 30 -10.64 -7.02 12.74
C LYS A 30 -11.75 -8.07 12.83
N ILE A 31 -12.22 -8.59 11.70
CA ILE A 31 -13.22 -9.66 11.68
C ILE A 31 -12.64 -10.95 12.30
N LEU A 32 -11.42 -11.33 11.93
CA LEU A 32 -10.76 -12.52 12.48
C LEU A 32 -10.52 -12.41 14.00
N ASP A 33 -10.22 -11.21 14.48
CA ASP A 33 -10.07 -10.88 15.90
C ASP A 33 -11.40 -11.05 16.64
N GLN A 34 -12.51 -10.52 16.09
CA GLN A 34 -13.85 -10.67 16.65
C GLN A 34 -14.33 -12.13 16.71
N MET A 35 -13.89 -12.96 15.77
CA MET A 35 -14.18 -14.39 15.75
C MET A 35 -13.28 -15.19 16.71
N ASN A 36 -12.36 -14.53 17.43
CA ASN A 36 -11.40 -15.15 18.35
C ASN A 36 -10.51 -16.21 17.67
N ILE A 37 -10.34 -16.11 16.35
CA ILE A 37 -9.53 -17.02 15.53
C ILE A 37 -8.03 -16.69 15.65
N MET A 38 -7.72 -15.44 16.03
CA MET A 38 -6.36 -14.92 16.04
C MET A 38 -5.99 -14.42 17.44
N SER A 39 -4.93 -14.98 18.03
CA SER A 39 -4.38 -14.43 19.26
C SER A 39 -3.40 -13.29 18.96
N VAL A 40 -3.54 -12.18 19.66
CA VAL A 40 -2.61 -11.03 19.61
C VAL A 40 -1.37 -11.28 20.50
N THR A 41 -1.36 -12.37 21.29
CA THR A 41 -0.28 -12.68 22.24
C THR A 41 1.01 -13.08 21.53
N GLY A 42 2.10 -12.35 21.78
CA GLY A 42 3.45 -12.67 21.30
C GLY A 42 3.97 -11.81 20.15
N PHE A 43 3.14 -10.93 19.56
CA PHE A 43 3.62 -9.97 18.57
C PHE A 43 4.20 -8.70 19.22
N ARG A 44 5.25 -8.15 18.61
CA ARG A 44 5.76 -6.81 18.99
C ARG A 44 4.66 -5.77 18.80
N PRO A 45 4.65 -4.67 19.59
CA PRO A 45 3.71 -3.58 19.40
C PRO A 45 3.66 -3.12 17.95
N LEU A 46 2.45 -2.86 17.44
CA LEU A 46 2.19 -2.33 16.10
C LEU A 46 2.75 -3.21 14.95
N PHE A 47 3.12 -4.47 15.20
CA PHE A 47 3.61 -5.38 14.16
C PHE A 47 2.59 -5.58 13.04
N ARG A 48 1.31 -5.73 13.41
CA ARG A 48 0.19 -5.88 12.48
C ARG A 48 0.03 -4.64 11.59
N GLU A 49 0.04 -3.45 12.19
CA GLU A 49 -0.11 -2.19 11.46
C GLU A 49 1.05 -1.92 10.50
N ARG A 50 2.30 -2.18 10.92
CA ARG A 50 3.49 -2.07 10.07
C ARG A 50 3.42 -3.00 8.85
N THR A 51 3.02 -4.24 9.08
CA THR A 51 2.96 -5.25 8.01
C THR A 51 1.82 -4.94 7.04
N ILE A 52 0.63 -4.59 7.55
CA ILE A 52 -0.53 -4.23 6.71
C ILE A 52 -0.22 -3.02 5.83
N THR A 53 0.40 -1.99 6.41
CA THR A 53 0.77 -0.78 5.65
C THR A 53 1.82 -1.08 4.58
N LEU A 54 2.86 -1.86 4.89
CA LEU A 54 3.83 -2.32 3.89
C LEU A 54 3.20 -3.14 2.76
N ILE A 55 2.31 -4.08 3.07
CA ILE A 55 1.61 -4.89 2.06
C ILE A 55 0.78 -3.98 1.15
N GLY A 56 0.10 -2.98 1.72
CA GLY A 56 -0.62 -1.97 0.96
C GLY A 56 0.29 -1.23 -0.02
N ILE A 57 1.45 -0.76 0.43
CA ILE A 57 2.43 -0.06 -0.41
C ILE A 57 2.95 -0.98 -1.53
N VAL A 58 3.30 -2.22 -1.21
CA VAL A 58 3.82 -3.20 -2.19
C VAL A 58 2.76 -3.55 -3.24
N ALA A 59 1.46 -3.43 -2.94
CA ALA A 59 0.41 -3.65 -3.93
C ALA A 59 0.51 -2.72 -5.15
N ASN A 60 1.16 -1.54 -5.04
CA ASN A 60 1.45 -0.69 -6.19
C ASN A 60 2.37 -1.37 -7.21
N ALA A 61 3.24 -2.31 -6.80
CA ALA A 61 4.06 -3.08 -7.72
C ALA A 61 3.22 -3.89 -8.73
N LEU A 62 2.04 -4.36 -8.31
CA LEU A 62 1.10 -5.05 -9.21
C LEU A 62 0.56 -4.10 -10.28
N VAL A 63 0.26 -2.86 -9.91
CA VAL A 63 -0.21 -1.81 -10.83
C VAL A 63 0.90 -1.39 -11.79
N ILE A 64 2.12 -1.19 -11.28
CA ILE A 64 3.31 -0.88 -12.08
C ILE A 64 3.54 -1.98 -13.12
N ASN A 65 3.52 -3.26 -12.71
CA ASN A 65 3.68 -4.37 -13.64
C ASN A 65 2.58 -4.39 -14.72
N ARG A 66 1.33 -4.09 -14.33
CA ARG A 66 0.20 -4.00 -15.28
C ARG A 66 0.37 -2.85 -16.28
N PHE A 67 0.86 -1.69 -15.86
CA PHE A 67 1.11 -0.54 -16.74
C PHE A 67 2.33 -0.73 -17.62
N ASN A 68 3.38 -1.39 -17.11
CA ASN A 68 4.55 -1.76 -17.90
C ASN A 68 4.16 -2.65 -19.09
N LYS A 69 3.31 -3.66 -18.87
CA LYS A 69 2.79 -4.53 -19.95
C LYS A 69 2.00 -3.77 -21.02
N GLN A 70 1.35 -2.67 -20.65
CA GLN A 70 0.56 -1.82 -21.56
C GLN A 70 1.37 -0.65 -22.13
N ARG A 71 2.66 -0.53 -21.79
CA ARG A 71 3.54 0.58 -22.17
C ARG A 71 3.00 1.95 -21.73
N PHE A 72 2.32 2.01 -20.60
CA PHE A 72 1.79 3.26 -20.03
C PHE A 72 2.85 3.94 -19.14
N THR A 73 3.90 4.48 -19.76
CA THR A 73 5.08 5.03 -19.07
C THR A 73 4.72 6.19 -18.14
N GLU A 74 3.85 7.11 -18.55
CA GLU A 74 3.44 8.27 -17.73
C GLU A 74 2.67 7.83 -16.50
N SER A 75 1.70 6.93 -16.67
CA SER A 75 0.94 6.38 -15.54
C SER A 75 1.85 5.56 -14.61
N MET A 76 2.83 4.84 -15.16
CA MET A 76 3.81 4.09 -14.36
C MET A 76 4.66 5.03 -13.49
N LEU A 77 5.13 6.15 -14.05
CA LEU A 77 5.85 7.18 -13.28
C LEU A 77 4.98 7.76 -12.15
N GLY A 78 3.71 8.06 -12.43
CA GLY A 78 2.77 8.54 -11.42
C GLY A 78 2.60 7.56 -10.24
N VAL A 79 2.44 6.26 -10.53
CA VAL A 79 2.34 5.23 -9.47
C VAL A 79 3.65 5.10 -8.69
N SER A 80 4.80 5.15 -9.38
CA SER A 80 6.11 5.08 -8.73
C SER A 80 6.34 6.25 -7.77
N VAL A 81 6.01 7.48 -8.18
CA VAL A 81 6.11 8.67 -7.32
C VAL A 81 5.23 8.52 -6.08
N ALA A 82 3.96 8.10 -6.24
CA ALA A 82 3.08 7.85 -5.10
C ALA A 82 3.65 6.76 -4.15
N THR A 83 4.25 5.72 -4.71
CA THR A 83 4.88 4.65 -3.93
C THR A 83 6.05 5.16 -3.11
N PHE A 84 6.93 5.99 -3.69
CA PHE A 84 8.03 6.60 -2.96
C PHE A 84 7.56 7.52 -1.83
N VAL A 85 6.51 8.31 -2.06
CA VAL A 85 5.89 9.15 -1.02
C VAL A 85 5.39 8.29 0.14
N TYR A 86 4.70 7.19 -0.14
CA TYR A 86 4.26 6.28 0.92
C TYR A 86 5.41 5.62 1.68
N VAL A 87 6.44 5.14 0.97
CA VAL A 87 7.63 4.56 1.61
C VAL A 87 8.30 5.59 2.52
N PHE A 88 8.45 6.82 2.06
CA PHE A 88 9.03 7.90 2.85
C PHE A 88 8.22 8.21 4.11
N ILE A 89 6.89 8.34 3.98
CA ILE A 89 5.99 8.53 5.13
C ILE A 89 6.07 7.34 6.09
N TRP A 90 6.05 6.11 5.58
CA TRP A 90 6.14 4.90 6.39
C TRP A 90 7.44 4.86 7.20
N VAL A 91 8.57 5.19 6.56
CA VAL A 91 9.86 5.27 7.24
C VAL A 91 9.83 6.33 8.35
N LEU A 92 9.29 7.53 8.11
CA LEU A 92 9.20 8.58 9.14
C LEU A 92 8.33 8.17 10.33
N VAL A 93 7.19 7.51 10.07
CA VAL A 93 6.27 7.05 11.13
C VAL A 93 6.89 5.93 11.98
N PHE A 94 7.57 4.98 11.34
CA PHE A 94 8.10 3.79 12.01
C PHE A 94 9.59 3.86 12.34
N TRP A 95 10.26 4.98 12.05
CA TRP A 95 11.70 5.19 12.27
C TRP A 95 12.14 4.80 13.69
N LYS A 96 11.42 5.31 14.70
CA LYS A 96 11.71 5.07 16.13
C LYS A 96 11.51 3.63 16.60
N MET A 97 10.93 2.76 15.77
CA MET A 97 10.72 1.34 16.07
C MET A 97 11.68 0.43 15.31
N ILE A 98 12.45 0.98 14.37
CA ILE A 98 13.42 0.26 13.55
C ILE A 98 14.84 0.37 14.14
N LEU A 99 15.17 1.52 14.76
CA LEU A 99 16.38 1.76 15.56
C LEU A 99 16.13 1.47 17.04
#